data_AF-A0A1X7SS96-F1
#
_entry.id   AF-A0A1X7SS96-F1
#
_cell.length_a   1.000
_cell.length_b   1.000
_cell.length_c   1.000
_cell.angle_alpha   90.00
_cell.angle_beta   90.00
_cell.angle_gamma   90.00
#
_symmetry.space_group_name_H-M   'P 1'
#
loop_
_entity.id
_entity.type
_entity.pdbx_description
1 polymer ?
#
loop_
_entity_poly.entity_id
_entity_poly.type
_entity_poly.pdbx_seq_one_letter_code
_entity_poly.pdbx_strand_id
1 'polypeptide(L)'
;MSSKVKLQRSVREQQVIVTVIPDTREGRKCFNVLQEVANELDYIVERIAFEKLDFGETDALDKFYSSNVAVADVTDRACQAKLFYHLGLRESFEMKQNIVTYLESGASGGLRGGAFNRWEVFGFRR
;
A
#
# COMPACT_ATOMS: atom_id res chain seq x y z
N MET A 1 12.39 -48.22 -11.42
CA MET A 1 11.27 -47.52 -10.78
C MET A 1 11.79 -46.87 -9.50
N SER A 2 11.35 -45.65 -9.18
CA SER A 2 11.80 -44.80 -8.06
C SER A 2 13.19 -44.16 -8.29
N SER A 3 13.39 -42.84 -8.28
CA SER A 3 12.58 -41.76 -7.71
C SER A 3 12.86 -40.48 -8.52
N LYS A 4 12.02 -40.18 -9.53
CA LYS A 4 11.91 -38.85 -10.14
C LYS A 4 11.13 -37.91 -9.21
N VAL A 5 11.58 -37.77 -7.97
CA VAL A 5 11.11 -36.72 -7.04
C VAL A 5 12.22 -35.68 -6.95
N LYS A 6 12.72 -35.22 -8.11
CA LYS A 6 13.46 -33.97 -8.18
C LYS A 6 12.41 -32.87 -8.15
N LEU A 7 12.02 -32.52 -6.93
CA LEU A 7 11.88 -31.15 -6.46
C LEU A 7 11.39 -30.20 -7.55
N GLN A 8 10.08 -30.25 -7.85
CA GLN A 8 9.39 -29.05 -8.29
C GLN A 8 9.47 -28.07 -7.10
N ARG A 9 10.59 -27.34 -6.98
CA ARG A 9 10.54 -26.03 -6.34
C ARG A 9 9.59 -25.24 -7.22
N SER A 10 8.31 -25.22 -6.83
CA SER A 10 7.36 -24.22 -7.29
C SER A 10 8.11 -22.90 -7.22
N VAL A 11 8.38 -22.31 -8.40
CA VAL A 11 8.91 -20.96 -8.49
C VAL A 11 7.83 -20.11 -7.84
N ARG A 12 8.05 -19.74 -6.57
CA ARG A 12 7.15 -18.80 -5.91
C ARG A 12 7.33 -17.50 -6.67
N GLU A 13 6.26 -17.01 -7.28
CA GLU A 13 6.25 -15.64 -7.80
C GLU A 13 6.64 -14.72 -6.64
N GLN A 14 7.66 -13.89 -6.86
CA GLN A 14 8.17 -13.03 -5.82
C GLN A 14 7.13 -11.96 -5.52
N GLN A 15 6.66 -11.94 -4.28
CA GLN A 15 5.58 -11.06 -3.88
C GLN A 15 6.12 -9.63 -3.69
N VAL A 16 5.43 -8.65 -4.26
CA VAL A 16 5.82 -7.23 -4.22
C VAL A 16 4.88 -6.44 -3.31
N ILE A 17 5.47 -5.71 -2.38
CA ILE A 17 4.82 -4.71 -1.53
C ILE A 17 5.19 -3.33 -2.07
N VAL A 18 4.20 -2.56 -2.47
CA VAL A 18 4.39 -1.15 -2.83
C VAL A 18 3.93 -0.28 -1.68
N THR A 19 4.75 0.71 -1.33
CA THR A 19 4.49 1.64 -0.23
C THR A 19 4.40 3.07 -0.74
N VAL A 20 3.36 3.78 -0.33
CA VAL A 20 3.20 5.22 -0.55
C VAL A 20 3.15 5.88 0.83
N ILE A 21 4.35 5.99 1.42
CA ILE A 21 4.58 6.54 2.77
C ILE A 21 5.46 7.79 2.63
N PRO A 22 5.09 8.93 3.22
CA PRO A 22 5.81 10.20 3.07
C PRO A 22 7.20 10.13 3.72
N ASP A 23 8.15 10.93 3.21
CA ASP A 23 9.54 10.94 3.70
C ASP A 23 9.75 11.77 4.97
N THR A 24 8.87 11.54 5.94
CA THR A 24 8.96 12.08 7.30
C THR A 24 9.84 11.17 8.17
N ARG A 25 10.13 11.62 9.40
CA ARG A 25 10.86 10.79 10.37
C ARG A 25 10.05 9.53 10.73
N GLU A 26 8.75 9.68 10.94
CA GLU A 26 7.81 8.62 11.27
C GLU A 26 7.59 7.69 10.08
N GLY A 27 7.45 8.25 8.87
CA GLY A 27 7.32 7.48 7.64
C GLY A 27 8.53 6.59 7.36
N ARG A 28 9.75 7.10 7.57
CA ARG A 28 10.98 6.28 7.46
C ARG A 28 11.04 5.13 8.46
N LYS A 29 10.58 5.35 9.70
CA LYS A 29 10.48 4.27 10.69
C LYS A 29 9.50 3.19 10.24
N CYS A 30 8.33 3.60 9.75
CA CYS A 30 7.34 2.66 9.23
C CYS A 30 7.88 1.87 8.04
N PHE A 31 8.54 2.55 7.10
CA PHE A 31 9.18 1.91 5.95
C PHE A 31 10.26 0.89 6.36
N ASN A 32 11.12 1.23 7.33
CA ASN A 32 12.15 0.30 7.80
C ASN A 32 11.55 -0.97 8.40
N VAL A 33 10.48 -0.85 9.21
CA VAL A 33 9.77 -2.01 9.75
C VAL A 33 9.17 -2.87 8.64
N LEU A 34 8.59 -2.24 7.60
CA LEU A 34 8.08 -2.98 6.44
C LEU A 34 9.20 -3.71 5.69
N GLN A 35 10.38 -3.09 5.54
CA GLN A 35 11.53 -3.74 4.93
C GLN A 35 12.02 -4.94 5.76
N GLU A 36 12.09 -4.82 7.08
CA GLU A 36 12.47 -5.92 7.98
C GLU A 36 11.52 -7.11 7.81
N VAL A 37 10.20 -6.88 7.91
CA VAL A 37 9.19 -7.94 7.75
C VAL A 37 9.20 -8.53 6.35
N ALA A 38 9.38 -7.71 5.31
CA ALA A 38 9.45 -8.21 3.95
C ALA A 38 10.67 -9.08 3.69
N ASN A 39 11.83 -8.72 4.26
CA ASN A 39 13.04 -9.53 4.16
C ASN A 39 12.86 -10.91 4.83
N GLU A 40 12.15 -10.99 5.95
CA GLU A 40 11.83 -12.26 6.61
C GLU A 40 10.92 -13.16 5.76
N LEU A 41 10.03 -12.55 4.97
CA LEU A 41 9.06 -13.24 4.13
C LEU A 41 9.54 -13.49 2.69
N ASP A 42 10.73 -12.99 2.31
CA ASP A 42 11.29 -12.99 0.95
C ASP A 42 10.44 -12.18 -0.05
N TYR A 43 9.90 -11.04 0.42
CA TYR A 43 9.08 -10.11 -0.37
C TYR A 43 9.93 -8.92 -0.82
N ILE A 44 9.65 -8.39 -2.02
CA ILE A 44 10.25 -7.15 -2.50
C ILE A 44 9.44 -5.98 -1.94
N VAL A 45 10.10 -4.99 -1.35
CA VAL A 45 9.47 -3.73 -0.95
C VAL A 45 9.95 -2.61 -1.86
N GLU A 46 9.00 -1.92 -2.48
CA GLU A 46 9.25 -0.71 -3.25
C GLU A 46 8.55 0.49 -2.64
N ARG A 47 9.22 1.64 -2.68
CA ARG A 47 8.67 2.91 -2.22
C ARG A 47 8.38 3.80 -3.42
N ILE A 48 7.15 4.28 -3.49
CA ILE A 48 6.69 5.21 -4.52
C ILE A 48 6.35 6.53 -3.84
N ALA A 49 6.90 7.62 -4.39
CA ALA A 49 6.52 8.96 -3.96
C ALA A 49 5.09 9.26 -4.42
N PHE A 50 4.28 9.86 -3.54
CA PHE A 50 2.87 10.15 -3.83
C PHE A 50 2.72 10.99 -5.09
N GLU A 51 3.63 11.94 -5.30
CA GLU A 51 3.64 12.85 -6.44
C GLU A 51 3.71 12.07 -7.75
N LYS A 52 4.51 11.00 -7.84
CA LYS A 52 4.60 10.16 -9.05
C LYS A 52 3.26 9.51 -9.38
N LEU A 53 2.54 9.08 -8.34
CA LEU A 53 1.21 8.49 -8.48
C LEU A 53 0.17 9.54 -8.88
N ASP A 54 0.23 10.73 -8.27
CA ASP A 54 -0.67 11.86 -8.53
C ASP A 54 -0.47 12.47 -9.93
N PHE A 55 0.78 12.56 -10.39
CA PHE A 55 1.11 12.97 -11.76
C PHE A 55 0.76 11.90 -12.79
N GLY A 56 0.47 10.68 -12.36
CA GLY A 56 0.16 9.56 -13.24
C GLY A 56 1.37 9.05 -14.02
N GLU A 57 2.55 9.03 -13.41
CA GLU A 57 3.73 8.41 -14.00
C GLU A 57 3.46 6.92 -14.27
N THR A 58 3.63 6.50 -15.52
CA THR A 58 3.23 5.16 -15.97
C THR A 58 3.90 4.04 -15.17
N ASP A 59 5.18 4.18 -14.84
CA ASP A 59 5.94 3.20 -14.05
C ASP A 59 5.43 3.12 -12.61
N ALA A 60 5.09 4.26 -12.00
CA ALA A 60 4.52 4.31 -10.66
C ALA A 60 3.12 3.70 -10.61
N LEU A 61 2.27 4.03 -11.59
CA LEU A 61 0.91 3.48 -11.71
C LEU A 61 0.94 1.98 -11.93
N ASP A 62 1.77 1.50 -12.87
CA ASP A 62 1.91 0.08 -13.18
C ASP A 62 2.32 -0.72 -11.94
N LYS A 63 3.36 -0.29 -11.25
CA LYS A 63 3.81 -0.91 -9.99
C LYS A 63 2.73 -0.89 -8.92
N PHE A 64 2.06 0.25 -8.72
CA PHE A 64 1.05 0.37 -7.68
C PHE A 64 -0.16 -0.53 -7.95
N TYR A 65 -0.71 -0.51 -9.17
CA TYR A 65 -1.91 -1.26 -9.53
C TYR A 65 -1.67 -2.76 -9.74
N SER A 66 -0.44 -3.19 -10.03
CA SER A 66 -0.10 -4.62 -10.20
C SER A 66 0.55 -5.27 -8.98
N SER A 67 0.99 -4.48 -7.98
CA SER A 67 1.59 -5.00 -6.75
C SER A 67 0.68 -6.00 -6.05
N ASN A 68 1.25 -6.92 -5.27
CA ASN A 68 0.46 -7.87 -4.49
C ASN A 68 -0.14 -7.21 -3.25
N VAL A 69 0.63 -6.35 -2.58
CA VAL A 69 0.19 -5.56 -1.42
C VAL A 69 0.51 -4.09 -1.64
N ALA A 70 -0.45 -3.21 -1.37
CA ALA A 70 -0.24 -1.77 -1.32
C ALA A 70 -0.37 -1.26 0.12
N VAL A 71 0.60 -0.48 0.59
CA VAL A 71 0.56 0.21 1.88
C VAL A 71 0.53 1.71 1.62
N ALA A 72 -0.54 2.38 2.01
CA ALA A 72 -0.71 3.82 1.80
C ALA A 72 -0.86 4.55 3.14
N ASP A 73 -0.08 5.61 3.33
CA ASP A 73 -0.22 6.54 4.45
C ASP A 73 -1.15 7.69 4.07
N VAL A 74 -2.30 7.78 4.76
CA VAL A 74 -3.34 8.80 4.52
C VAL A 74 -3.37 9.87 5.59
N THR A 75 -2.26 10.07 6.30
CA THR A 75 -2.12 11.09 7.36
C THR A 75 -2.32 12.49 6.80
N ASP A 76 -1.72 12.78 5.64
CA ASP A 76 -1.91 14.05 4.97
C ASP A 76 -3.29 14.13 4.30
N ARG A 77 -4.12 15.05 4.80
CA ARG A 77 -5.46 15.31 4.27
C ARG A 77 -5.43 15.76 2.81
N ALA A 78 -4.37 16.42 2.35
CA ALA A 78 -4.25 16.85 0.96
C ALA A 78 -4.09 15.65 0.00
N CYS A 79 -3.41 14.59 0.47
CA CYS A 79 -3.17 13.37 -0.31
C CYS A 79 -4.28 12.34 -0.15
N GLN A 80 -5.03 12.39 0.96
CA GLN A 80 -5.98 11.35 1.37
C GLN A 80 -7.01 10.97 0.30
N ALA A 81 -7.73 11.93 -0.28
CA ALA A 81 -8.78 11.63 -1.26
C ALA A 81 -8.23 10.95 -2.53
N LYS A 82 -7.04 11.38 -2.97
CA LYS A 82 -6.34 10.85 -4.15
C LYS A 82 -5.80 9.45 -3.90
N LEU A 83 -5.21 9.22 -2.72
CA LEU A 83 -4.78 7.88 -2.31
C LEU A 83 -5.95 6.89 -2.28
N PHE A 84 -7.10 7.29 -1.73
CA PHE A 84 -8.30 6.44 -1.78
C PHE A 84 -8.81 6.17 -3.20
N TYR A 85 -8.72 7.15 -4.09
CA TYR A 85 -9.02 6.94 -5.50
C TYR A 85 -8.11 5.86 -6.13
N HIS A 86 -6.79 5.94 -5.91
CA HIS A 86 -5.86 4.92 -6.42
C HIS A 86 -6.09 3.54 -5.81
N LEU A 87 -6.39 3.46 -4.51
CA LEU A 87 -6.74 2.19 -3.85
C LEU A 87 -8.01 1.58 -4.44
N GLY A 88 -9.03 2.40 -4.73
CA GLY A 88 -10.26 1.95 -5.38
C GLY A 88 -10.02 1.44 -6.81
N LEU A 89 -9.19 2.14 -7.59
CA LEU A 89 -8.77 1.65 -8.91
C LEU A 89 -8.05 0.31 -8.80
N ARG A 90 -7.13 0.17 -7.85
CA ARG A 90 -6.42 -1.08 -7.59
C ARG A 90 -7.38 -2.24 -7.30
N GLU A 91 -8.41 -2.02 -6.47
CA GLU A 91 -9.44 -3.03 -6.19
C GLU A 91 -10.23 -3.45 -7.44
N SER A 92 -10.45 -2.51 -8.37
CA SER A 92 -11.11 -2.81 -9.64
C SER A 92 -10.27 -3.71 -10.57
N PHE A 93 -8.94 -3.72 -10.40
CA PHE A 93 -8.02 -4.66 -11.05
C PHE A 93 -7.86 -5.97 -10.26
N GLU A 94 -8.79 -6.27 -9.35
CA GLU A 94 -8.77 -7.45 -8.47
C GLU A 94 -7.60 -7.51 -7.46
N MET A 95 -6.82 -6.44 -7.35
CA MET A 95 -5.74 -6.31 -6.38
C MET A 95 -6.28 -5.79 -5.05
N LYS A 96 -6.66 -6.73 -4.16
CA LYS A 96 -7.46 -6.43 -2.96
C LYS A 96 -6.65 -6.23 -1.67
N GLN A 97 -5.35 -6.54 -1.66
CA GLN A 97 -4.55 -6.41 -0.44
C GLN A 97 -4.08 -4.96 -0.26
N ASN A 98 -4.95 -4.13 0.30
CA ASN A 98 -4.71 -2.72 0.60
C ASN A 98 -4.56 -2.55 2.12
N ILE A 99 -3.46 -1.96 2.57
CA ILE A 99 -3.22 -1.58 3.96
C ILE A 99 -3.20 -0.05 4.03
N VAL A 100 -4.10 0.53 4.82
CA VAL A 100 -4.18 1.97 5.03
C VAL A 100 -3.63 2.29 6.41
N THR A 101 -2.68 3.22 6.46
CA THR A 101 -2.05 3.69 7.70
C THR A 101 -2.37 5.16 7.93
N TYR A 102 -2.48 5.55 9.19
CA TYR A 102 -2.77 6.92 9.61
C TYR A 102 -2.04 7.20 10.90
N LEU A 103 -1.32 8.33 10.94
CA LEU A 103 -0.68 8.82 12.15
C LEU A 103 -1.56 9.89 12.81
N GLU A 104 -2.05 9.60 14.00
CA GLU A 104 -2.73 10.61 14.81
C GLU A 104 -1.69 11.56 15.42
N SER A 105 -1.71 12.83 15.00
CA SER A 105 -0.91 13.86 15.64
C SER A 105 -1.53 14.16 17.01
N GLY A 106 -0.82 13.84 18.09
CA GLY A 106 -1.25 14.04 19.48
C GLY A 106 -1.43 15.50 19.93
N ALA A 107 -1.70 16.43 19.01
CA ALA A 107 -2.13 17.77 19.36
C ALA A 107 -3.54 17.69 19.96
N SER A 108 -3.58 17.49 21.27
CA SER A 108 -4.75 17.67 22.14
C SER A 108 -5.09 19.17 22.20
N GLY A 109 -5.60 19.69 21.08
CA GLY A 109 -6.22 21.00 20.96
C GLY A 109 -7.56 20.81 20.27
N GLY A 110 -8.64 21.04 21.00
CA GLY A 110 -10.00 20.66 20.61
C GLY A 110 -10.46 21.16 19.23
N LEU A 111 -11.46 20.43 18.70
CA LEU A 111 -12.21 20.66 17.45
C LEU A 111 -11.44 20.21 16.18
N ARG A 112 -11.87 19.26 15.35
CA ARG A 112 -13.15 18.56 15.17
C ARG A 112 -12.82 17.12 14.80
N GLY A 113 -13.45 16.16 15.46
CA GLY A 113 -13.64 14.84 14.90
C GLY A 113 -14.40 15.00 13.58
N GLY A 114 -13.66 15.01 12.47
CA GLY A 114 -14.22 14.63 11.19
C GLY A 114 -14.51 13.14 11.32
N ALA A 115 -15.75 12.83 11.70
CA ALA A 115 -16.25 11.47 11.73
C ALA A 115 -15.79 10.79 10.44
N PHE A 116 -14.99 9.74 10.60
CA PHE A 116 -14.72 8.78 9.56
C PHE A 116 -16.07 8.15 9.22
N ASN A 117 -16.83 8.82 8.36
CA ASN A 117 -18.10 8.34 7.84
C ASN A 117 -17.79 7.21 6.87
N ARG A 118 -17.63 6.03 7.48
CA ARG A 118 -17.97 4.71 7.01
C ARG A 118 -18.59 4.68 5.60
N TRP A 119 -17.75 4.40 4.60
CA TRP A 119 -18.07 3.56 3.43
C TRP A 119 -19.30 3.90 2.57
N GLU A 120 -19.60 5.18 2.29
CA GLU A 120 -20.65 5.55 1.31
C GLU A 120 -20.16 6.34 0.08
N VAL A 121 -18.87 6.68 -0.01
CA VAL A 121 -18.36 7.58 -1.08
C VAL A 121 -17.87 6.80 -2.32
N PHE A 122 -17.51 5.53 -2.17
CA PHE A 122 -17.11 4.67 -3.29
C PHE A 122 -18.20 3.63 -3.49
N GLY A 123 -19.10 3.90 -4.44
CA GLY A 123 -20.22 3.04 -4.80
C GLY A 123 -19.79 1.72 -5.44
N PHE A 124 -19.10 0.86 -4.68
CA PHE A 124 -18.83 -0.52 -5.03
C PHE A 124 -19.73 -1.41 -4.18
N ARG A 125 -20.99 -1.58 -4.63
CA ARG A 125 -21.81 -2.70 -4.16
C ARG A 125 -21.31 -3.95 -4.89
N ARG A 126 -21.03 -4.99 -4.10
CA ARG A 126 -20.92 -6.37 -4.60
C ARG A 126 -22.18 -6.79 -5.34
#